data_AF-A0A349B453-F1
#
_entry.id   AF-A0A349B453-F1
#
_cell.length_a   1.000
_cell.length_b   1.000
_cell.length_c   1.000
_cell.angle_alpha   90.00
_cell.angle_beta   90.00
_cell.angle_gamma   90.00
#
_symmetry.space_group_name_H-M   'P 1'
#
loop_
_entity.id
_entity.type
_entity.pdbx_description
1 polymer ?
#
loop_
_entity_poly.entity_id
_entity_poly.type
_entity_poly.pdbx_seq_one_letter_code
_entity_poly.pdbx_strand_id
1 'polypeptide(L)' 'MEIQTYLVSSSGQMSLPAGARHRWSLDDGGPVDVIDLGFGVLTVPSGEGRKLLGDLLPRDQHAEFVRTLGDDPDLATT' A
#
# COMPACT_ATOMS: atom_id res chain seq x y z
N MET A 1 -6.70 -6.67 -19.16
CA MET A 1 -6.24 -5.64 -18.22
C MET A 1 -6.45 -4.31 -18.92
N GLU A 2 -7.32 -3.45 -18.39
CA GLU A 2 -7.75 -2.21 -19.04
C GLU A 2 -7.38 -1.03 -18.14
N ILE A 3 -6.89 0.05 -18.74
CA ILE A 3 -6.59 1.29 -18.01
C ILE A 3 -7.89 2.09 -17.93
N GLN A 4 -8.38 2.33 -16.72
CA GLN A 4 -9.55 3.19 -16.47
C GLN A 4 -9.10 4.48 -15.79
N THR A 5 -9.57 5.61 -16.32
CA THR A 5 -9.32 6.94 -15.75
C THR A 5 -10.49 7.33 -14.86
N TYR A 6 -10.20 7.72 -13.62
CA TYR A 6 -11.20 8.20 -12.67
C TYR A 6 -10.93 9.65 -12.30
N LEU A 7 -12.00 10.42 -12.07
CA LEU A 7 -11.90 11.74 -11.49
C LEU A 7 -11.74 11.61 -9.97
N VAL A 8 -10.76 12.33 -9.42
CA VAL A 8 -10.67 12.56 -7.97
C VAL A 8 -11.55 13.76 -7.63
N SER A 9 -12.42 13.63 -6.63
CA SER A 9 -13.28 14.72 -6.19
C SER A 9 -12.45 15.91 -5.69
N SER A 10 -13.07 17.09 -5.59
CA SER A 10 -12.43 18.26 -4.98
C SER A 10 -12.06 18.06 -3.50
N SER A 11 -12.71 17.10 -2.83
CA SER A 11 -12.37 16.66 -1.47
C SER A 11 -11.27 15.59 -1.42
N GLY A 12 -10.64 15.28 -2.55
CA GLY A 12 -9.54 14.31 -2.64
C GLY A 12 -9.96 12.84 -2.62
N GLN A 13 -11.26 12.54 -2.78
CA GLN A 13 -11.78 11.18 -2.71
C GLN A 13 -11.90 10.57 -4.11
N MET A 14 -11.63 9.27 -4.22
CA MET A 14 -11.92 8.49 -5.42
C MET A 14 -12.65 7.20 -5.07
N SER A 15 -13.51 6.72 -5.97
CA SER A 15 -14.20 5.45 -5.77
C SER A 15 -13.35 4.28 -6.25
N LEU A 16 -13.22 3.25 -5.41
CA LEU A 16 -12.63 1.99 -5.84
C LEU A 16 -13.55 1.34 -6.91
N PRO A 17 -13.01 0.82 -8.04
CA PRO A 17 -13.82 0.21 -9.08
C PRO A 17 -14.71 -0.92 -8.56
N ALA A 18 -15.95 -1.03 -9.07
CA ALA A 18 -16.92 -2.02 -8.58
C ALA A 18 -16.38 -3.45 -8.59
N GLY A 19 -15.71 -3.85 -9.69
CA GLY A 19 -15.08 -5.17 -9.77
C GLY A 19 -14.01 -5.41 -8.71
N ALA A 20 -13.26 -4.37 -8.29
CA ALA A 20 -12.31 -4.50 -7.19
C ALA A 20 -13.02 -4.60 -5.84
N ARG A 21 -14.08 -3.80 -5.61
CA ARG A 21 -14.90 -3.88 -4.38
C ARG A 21 -15.47 -5.29 -4.17
N HIS A 22 -16.12 -5.86 -5.17
CA HIS A 22 -16.67 -7.21 -5.09
C HIS A 22 -15.60 -8.27 -4.79
N ARG A 23 -14.45 -8.20 -5.49
CA ARG A 23 -13.34 -9.15 -5.29
C ARG A 23 -12.73 -9.06 -3.90
N TRP A 24 -12.76 -7.89 -3.27
CA TRP A 24 -12.18 -7.65 -1.95
C TRP A 24 -13.23 -7.67 -0.84
N SER A 25 -14.49 -8.01 -1.16
CA SER A 25 -15.62 -8.02 -0.22
C SER A 25 -15.83 -6.66 0.48
N LEU A 26 -15.71 -5.57 -0.28
CA LEU A 26 -15.91 -4.18 0.17
C LEU A 26 -17.23 -3.60 -0.35
N ASP A 27 -18.23 -4.43 -0.56
CA ASP A 27 -19.55 -4.02 -1.06
C ASP A 27 -20.24 -3.02 -0.14
N ASP A 28 -20.06 -3.20 1.17
CA ASP A 28 -20.55 -2.32 2.22
C ASP A 28 -19.48 -1.32 2.70
N GLY A 29 -18.39 -1.18 1.94
CA GLY A 29 -17.19 -0.45 2.34
C GLY A 29 -16.28 -1.25 3.27
N GLY A 30 -15.14 -0.65 3.64
CA GLY A 30 -14.14 -1.28 4.48
C GLY A 30 -12.75 -0.72 4.22
N PRO A 31 -11.74 -1.17 5.00
CA PRO A 31 -10.38 -0.66 4.88
C PRO A 31 -9.67 -1.21 3.64
N VAL A 32 -8.71 -0.44 3.16
CA VAL A 32 -7.71 -0.82 2.15
C VAL A 32 -6.35 -0.37 2.63
N ASP A 33 -5.30 -1.05 2.21
CA ASP A 33 -3.94 -0.54 2.41
C ASP A 33 -3.57 0.37 1.23
N VAL A 34 -2.96 1.51 1.53
CA VAL A 34 -2.43 2.45 0.51
C VAL A 34 -0.94 2.55 0.70
N ILE A 35 -0.19 2.22 -0.34
CA ILE A 35 1.26 2.35 -0.38
C ILE A 35 1.59 3.51 -1.31
N ASP A 36 2.28 4.52 -0.76
CA ASP A 36 2.82 5.63 -1.53
C ASP A 36 4.22 5.28 -2.04
N LEU A 37 4.40 5.34 -3.36
CA LEU A 37 5.66 5.04 -4.05
C LEU A 37 6.33 6.31 -4.61
N GLY A 38 5.81 7.50 -4.27
CA GLY A 38 6.28 8.81 -4.73
C GLY A 38 5.87 9.15 -6.17
N PHE A 39 5.96 8.20 -7.11
CA PHE A 39 5.48 8.39 -8.50
C PHE A 39 4.04 7.90 -8.72
N GLY A 40 3.46 7.24 -7.73
CA GLY A 40 2.12 6.68 -7.79
C GLY A 40 1.71 6.07 -6.46
N VAL A 41 0.41 5.82 -6.33
CA VAL A 41 -0.16 5.13 -5.17
C VAL A 41 -0.65 3.76 -5.58
N LEU A 42 -0.32 2.75 -4.78
CA LEU A 42 -0.81 1.39 -4.95
C LEU A 42 -1.83 1.09 -3.84
N THR A 43 -3.06 0.80 -4.24
CA THR A 43 -4.12 0.37 -3.32
C THR A 43 -4.32 -1.12 -3.42
N VAL A 44 -4.33 -1.81 -2.27
CA VAL A 44 -4.49 -3.27 -2.16
C VAL A 44 -5.47 -3.63 -1.05
N PRO A 45 -5.97 -4.88 -0.99
CA PRO A 45 -6.78 -5.32 0.15
C PRO A 45 -6.06 -5.09 1.47
N SER A 46 -6.81 -4.80 2.53
CA SER A 46 -6.21 -4.54 3.83
C SER A 46 -5.42 -5.76 4.34
N GLY A 47 -4.22 -5.52 4.86
CA GLY A 47 -3.28 -6.53 5.35
C GLY A 47 -2.36 -7.12 4.28
N GLU A 48 -2.57 -6.82 3.00
CA GLU A 48 -1.71 -7.28 1.91
C GLU A 48 -0.52 -6.35 1.67
N GLY A 49 -0.62 -5.07 2.04
CA GLY A 49 0.43 -4.09 1.76
C GLY A 49 1.76 -4.46 2.43
N ARG A 50 1.71 -4.89 3.70
CA ARG A 50 2.91 -5.29 4.44
C ARG A 50 3.53 -6.59 3.94
N LYS A 51 2.72 -7.52 3.42
CA LYS A 51 3.20 -8.75 2.79
C LYS A 51 3.92 -8.43 1.49
N LEU A 52 3.31 -7.60 0.64
CA LEU A 52 3.91 -7.15 -0.61
C LEU A 52 5.24 -6.43 -0.39
N LEU A 53 5.32 -5.52 0.58
CA LEU A 53 6.59 -4.86 0.92
C LEU A 53 7.63 -5.88 1.43
N GLY A 54 7.21 -6.84 2.25
CA GLY A 54 8.07 -7.93 2.73
C GLY A 54 8.58 -8.87 1.63
N ASP A 55 7.79 -9.05 0.56
CA ASP A 55 8.15 -9.89 -0.60
C ASP A 55 8.99 -9.12 -1.64
N LEU A 56 8.75 -7.81 -1.77
CA LEU A 56 9.44 -6.93 -2.75
C LEU A 56 10.78 -6.41 -2.26
N LEU A 57 10.94 -6.19 -0.95
CA LEU A 57 12.24 -5.89 -0.37
C LEU A 57 13.02 -7.20 -0.22
N PRO A 58 14.13 -7.41 -0.95
CA PRO A 58 15.02 -8.52 -0.64
C PRO A 58 15.39 -8.39 0.83
N ARG A 59 15.19 -9.47 1.61
CA ARG A 59 15.45 -9.48 3.06
C ARG A 59 16.84 -8.91 3.40
N ASP A 60 17.79 -9.12 2.50
CA ASP A 60 19.16 -8.64 2.61
C ASP A 60 19.26 -7.11 2.51
N GLN A 61 18.51 -6.47 1.60
CA GLN A 61 18.46 -5.01 1.44
C GLN A 61 17.68 -4.33 2.56
N HIS A 62 16.59 -4.94 3.03
CA HIS A 62 15.88 -4.44 4.21
C HIS A 62 16.76 -4.52 5.45
N ALA A 63 17.45 -5.66 5.65
CA ALA A 63 18.38 -5.81 6.76
C ALA A 63 19.60 -4.87 6.62
N GLU A 64 20.06 -4.58 5.41
CA GLU A 64 21.12 -3.60 5.16
C GLU A 64 20.65 -2.18 5.47
N PHE A 65 19.45 -1.79 5.01
CA PHE A 65 18.84 -0.52 5.36
C PHE A 65 18.67 -0.36 6.88
N VAL A 66 18.12 -1.37 7.57
CA VAL A 66 18.02 -1.37 9.04
C VAL A 66 19.39 -1.25 9.71
N ARG A 67 20.43 -1.89 9.17
CA ARG A 67 21.82 -1.72 9.66
C ARG A 67 22.36 -0.32 9.42
N THR A 68 21.92 0.38 8.36
CA THR A 68 22.33 1.77 8.06
C THR A 68 21.63 2.80 8.94
N LEU A 69 20.47 2.48 9.53
CA LEU A 69 19.77 3.29 10.53
C LEU A 69 20.44 3.24 11.92
N GLY A 70 21.74 2.93 11.97
CA GLY A 70 22.48 2.59 13.19
C GLY A 70 22.18 3.47 14.39
N ASP A 71 21.98 2.81 15.53
CA ASP A 71 21.78 3.38 16.87
C ASP A 71 20.71 4.48 17.00
N ASP A 72 19.73 4.54 16.10
CA ASP A 72 18.53 5.36 16.28
C ASP A 72 17.45 4.55 17.04
N PRO A 73 17.27 4.76 18.35
CA PRO A 73 16.37 3.97 19.18
C PRO A 73 14.89 4.14 18.80
N ASP A 74 14.52 5.23 18.09
CA ASP A 74 13.15 5.48 17.68
C ASP A 74 12.75 4.66 16.44
N LEU A 75 13.72 4.20 15.64
CA LEU A 75 13.47 3.41 14.43
C LEU A 75 13.57 1.89 14.65
N ALA A 76 13.93 1.46 15.87
CA ALA A 76 14.14 0.06 16.24
C ALA A 76 12.88 -0.69 16.72
N THR A 77 11.67 -0.17 16.48
CA THR A 77 10.43 -0.81 16.98
C THR A 77 9.43 -1.21 15.89
N THR A 78 9.46 -2.51 15.58
CA THR A 78 8.40 -3.42 15.04
C THR A 78 7.76 -3.15 13.67
#